data_AF-A0A9X8VD37-F1
#
_entry.id   AF-A0A9X8VD37-F1
#
_cell.length_a   1.000
_cell.length_b   1.000
_cell.length_c   1.000
_cell.angle_alpha   90.00
_cell.angle_beta   90.00
_cell.angle_gamma   90.00
#
_symmetry.space_group_name_H-M   'P 1'
#
loop_
_entity.id
_entity.type
_entity.pdbx_description
1 polymer ?
#
loop_
_entity_poly.entity_id
_entity_poly.type
_entity_poly.pdbx_seq_one_letter_code
_entity_poly.pdbx_strand_id
1 'polypeptide(L)'
;MSQEYTEDKEVTLKRLSSGRRLLEAVLIVVAIFAVYLMAALVSFNPSDPSWSQTAWHEPIHNLGGGVGAWLADTLFFTFGVLAYAIPPIMLV
;
A
#
# COMPACT_ATOMS: atom_id res chain seq x y z
N MET A 1 -5.81 42.96 -47.41
CA MET A 1 -6.00 41.52 -47.64
C MET A 1 -5.10 40.81 -46.64
N SER A 2 -5.63 40.52 -45.45
CA SER A 2 -4.88 39.91 -44.35
C SER A 2 -5.06 38.41 -44.43
N GLN A 3 -3.99 37.69 -44.76
CA GLN A 3 -3.96 36.23 -44.77
C GLN A 3 -3.92 35.76 -43.31
N GLU A 4 -5.03 35.19 -42.83
CA GLU A 4 -5.10 34.53 -41.54
C GLU A 4 -4.29 33.23 -41.64
N TYR A 5 -3.10 33.22 -41.03
CA TYR A 5 -2.24 32.05 -40.96
C TYR A 5 -2.83 31.10 -39.91
N THR A 6 -3.69 30.19 -40.35
CA THR A 6 -4.09 29.03 -39.56
C THR A 6 -2.88 28.12 -39.40
N GLU A 7 -2.20 28.21 -38.25
CA GLU A 7 -1.25 27.19 -37.82
C GLU A 7 -2.01 25.87 -37.64
N ASP A 8 -1.87 24.97 -38.60
CA ASP A 8 -2.30 23.57 -38.47
C ASP A 8 -1.42 22.90 -37.40
N LYS A 9 -1.79 23.09 -36.13
CA LYS A 9 -1.16 22.38 -35.01
C LYS A 9 -1.53 20.91 -35.12
N GLU A 10 -0.66 20.12 -35.74
CA GLU A 10 -0.74 18.67 -35.68
C GLU A 10 -0.69 18.22 -34.22
N VAL A 11 -1.86 17.86 -33.68
CA VAL A 11 -2.00 17.36 -32.32
C VAL A 11 -1.41 15.96 -32.28
N THR A 12 -0.10 15.87 -32.06
CA THR A 12 0.58 14.58 -31.85
C THR A 12 0.11 13.99 -30.53
N LEU A 13 -0.89 13.11 -30.58
CA LEU A 13 -1.38 12.41 -29.40
C LEU A 13 -0.32 11.40 -28.95
N LYS A 14 0.40 11.75 -27.88
CA LYS A 14 1.41 10.88 -27.28
C LYS A 14 0.72 9.63 -26.70
N ARG A 15 0.91 8.49 -27.37
CA ARG A 15 0.36 7.20 -26.92
C ARG A 15 0.98 6.85 -25.57
N LEU A 16 0.18 6.88 -24.51
CA LEU A 16 0.61 6.47 -23.17
C LEU A 16 1.04 5.00 -23.22
N SER A 17 2.27 4.72 -22.80
CA SER A 17 2.81 3.36 -22.77
C SER A 17 1.95 2.47 -21.86
N SER A 18 1.45 1.35 -22.40
CA SER A 18 0.66 0.39 -21.61
C SER A 18 1.43 -0.12 -20.39
N GLY A 19 2.77 -0.21 -20.48
CA GLY A 19 3.63 -0.59 -19.36
C GLY A 19 3.64 0.45 -18.24
N ARG A 20 3.59 1.75 -18.58
CA ARG A 20 3.48 2.85 -17.60
C ARG A 20 2.20 2.73 -16.78
N ARG A 21 1.07 2.43 -17.44
CA ARG A 21 -0.23 2.27 -16.77
C ARG A 21 -0.27 1.07 -15.84
N LEU A 22 0.37 -0.04 -16.22
CA LEU A 22 0.50 -1.20 -15.35
C LEU A 22 1.29 -0.85 -14.08
N LEU A 23 2.42 -0.16 -14.24
CA LEU A 23 3.24 0.28 -13.10
C LEU A 23 2.48 1.24 -12.19
N GLU A 24 1.72 2.19 -12.75
CA GLU A 24 0.85 3.08 -11.96
C GLU A 24 -0.21 2.30 -11.17
N ALA A 25 -0.86 1.30 -11.79
CA ALA A 25 -1.83 0.46 -11.11
C ALA A 25 -1.18 -0.36 -9.97
N VAL A 26 0.00 -0.93 -10.21
CA VAL A 26 0.76 -1.65 -9.17
C VAL A 26 1.14 -0.72 -8.04
N LEU A 27 1.63 0.49 -8.33
CA LEU A 27 1.97 1.48 -7.30
C LEU A 27 0.76 1.85 -6.44
N ILE A 28 -0.43 1.97 -7.02
CA ILE A 28 -1.66 2.23 -6.25
C ILE A 28 -1.97 1.06 -5.32
N VAL A 29 -1.89 -0.18 -5.81
CA VAL A 29 -2.14 -1.38 -4.98
C VAL A 29 -1.13 -1.47 -3.85
N VAL A 30 0.16 -1.25 -4.15
CA VAL A 30 1.23 -1.23 -3.14
C VAL A 30 0.98 -0.13 -2.11
N ALA A 31 0.52 1.05 -2.54
CA ALA A 31 0.23 2.15 -1.63
C ALA A 31 -0.94 1.84 -0.69
N ILE A 32 -2.03 1.28 -1.21
CA ILE A 32 -3.18 0.84 -0.40
C ILE A 32 -2.72 -0.21 0.61
N PHE A 33 -1.92 -1.18 0.16
CA PHE A 33 -1.40 -2.23 1.03
C PHE A 33 -0.46 -1.67 2.11
N ALA A 34 0.38 -0.69 1.80
CA ALA A 34 1.25 -0.04 2.78
C ALA A 34 0.44 0.69 3.86
N VAL A 35 -0.64 1.39 3.49
CA VAL A 35 -1.54 2.02 4.47
C VAL A 35 -2.23 0.97 5.35
N TYR A 36 -2.73 -0.11 4.74
CA TYR A 36 -3.30 -1.24 5.48
C TYR A 36 -2.29 -1.83 6.48
N LEU A 37 -1.05 -2.04 6.04
CA LEU A 37 0.01 -2.61 6.87
C LEU A 37 0.38 -1.68 8.03
N MET A 38 0.45 -0.37 7.78
CA MET A 38 0.68 0.62 8.84
C MET A 38 -0.45 0.59 9.88
N ALA A 39 -1.71 0.54 9.44
CA ALA A 39 -2.85 0.44 10.35
C ALA A 39 -2.78 -0.85 11.19
N ALA A 40 -2.41 -1.98 10.57
CA ALA A 40 -2.24 -3.25 11.27
C ALA A 40 -1.10 -3.23 12.30
N LEU A 41 0.03 -2.57 12.01
CA LEU A 41 1.16 -2.43 12.93
C LEU A 41 0.86 -1.49 14.10
N VAL A 42 0.16 -0.38 13.85
CA VAL A 42 -0.20 0.59 14.90
C VAL A 42 -1.29 0.05 15.81
N SER A 43 -2.23 -0.73 15.28
CA SER A 43 -3.31 -1.35 16.06
C SER A 43 -3.00 -2.77 16.55
N PHE A 44 -1.73 -3.18 16.51
CA PHE A 44 -1.32 -4.50 16.98
C PHE A 44 -1.62 -4.67 18.48
N ASN A 45 -2.38 -5.71 18.80
CA ASN A 45 -2.64 -6.14 20.17
C ASN A 45 -2.08 -7.56 20.36
N PRO A 46 -1.21 -7.82 21.34
CA PRO A 46 -0.71 -9.16 21.62
C PRO A 46 -1.82 -10.17 21.92
N SER A 47 -2.98 -9.74 22.42
CA SER A 47 -4.12 -10.62 22.72
C SER A 47 -4.93 -11.02 21.48
N ASP A 48 -4.61 -10.47 20.30
CA ASP A 48 -5.24 -10.86 19.05
C ASP A 48 -4.67 -12.19 18.52
N PRO A 49 -5.48 -12.98 17.79
CA PRO A 49 -5.04 -14.23 17.17
C PRO A 49 -3.88 -13.98 16.21
N SER A 50 -2.78 -14.69 16.45
CA SER A 50 -1.55 -14.50 15.68
C SER A 50 -0.75 -15.79 15.60
N TRP A 51 0.37 -15.77 14.88
CA TRP A 51 1.20 -16.96 14.74
C TRP A 51 1.78 -17.39 16.09
N SER A 52 2.21 -16.42 16.90
CA SER A 52 2.76 -16.66 18.23
C SER A 52 1.69 -16.85 19.31
N GLN A 53 0.44 -16.41 19.08
CA GLN A 53 -0.64 -16.52 20.06
C GLN A 53 -1.88 -17.23 19.52
N THR A 54 -2.17 -18.40 20.10
CA THR A 54 -3.34 -19.22 19.81
C THR A 54 -4.49 -19.04 20.81
N ALA A 55 -4.26 -18.31 21.91
CA ALA A 55 -5.24 -18.10 22.97
C ALA A 55 -6.13 -16.87 22.69
N TRP A 56 -7.16 -17.06 21.87
CA TRP A 56 -8.09 -16.00 21.50
C TRP A 56 -9.45 -16.18 22.22
N HIS A 57 -9.83 -15.22 23.06
CA HIS A 57 -11.10 -15.26 23.82
C HIS A 57 -12.01 -14.02 23.65
N GLU A 58 -11.54 -12.94 22.98
CA GLU A 58 -12.22 -11.63 22.85
C GLU A 58 -12.13 -11.09 21.42
N PRO A 59 -13.06 -10.30 20.86
CA PRO A 59 -13.02 -9.81 19.47
C PRO A 59 -11.66 -9.24 19.02
N ILE A 60 -11.26 -9.44 17.75
CA ILE A 60 -10.00 -8.86 17.22
C ILE A 60 -10.03 -7.34 17.37
N HIS A 61 -8.96 -6.79 17.95
CA HIS A 61 -8.76 -5.36 18.12
C HIS A 61 -7.98 -4.72 16.96
N ASN A 62 -7.19 -5.51 16.24
CA ASN A 62 -6.45 -5.04 15.06
C ASN A 62 -7.40 -4.52 13.98
N LEU A 63 -7.15 -3.30 13.49
CA LEU A 63 -7.93 -2.67 12.42
C LEU A 63 -7.83 -3.43 11.09
N GLY A 64 -6.73 -4.17 10.89
CA GLY A 64 -6.55 -5.07 9.75
C GLY A 64 -7.24 -6.43 9.91
N GLY A 65 -7.98 -6.64 11.00
CA GLY A 65 -8.59 -7.92 11.34
C GLY A 65 -7.55 -9.00 11.67
N GLY A 66 -7.95 -10.27 11.60
CA GLY A 66 -7.07 -11.39 11.94
C GLY A 66 -5.86 -11.51 11.01
N VAL A 67 -6.00 -11.14 9.74
CA VAL A 67 -4.88 -11.10 8.79
C VAL A 67 -3.87 -10.01 9.17
N GLY A 68 -4.36 -8.83 9.56
CA GLY A 68 -3.53 -7.73 10.03
C GLY A 68 -2.76 -8.09 11.30
N ALA A 69 -3.43 -8.73 12.26
CA ALA A 69 -2.82 -9.22 13.49
C ALA A 69 -1.69 -10.23 13.20
N TRP A 70 -1.92 -11.18 12.30
CA TRP A 70 -0.92 -12.18 11.92
C TRP A 70 0.29 -11.58 11.19
N LEU A 71 0.05 -10.64 10.26
CA LEU A 71 1.12 -9.92 9.56
C LEU A 71 1.94 -9.08 10.54
N ALA A 72 1.28 -8.31 11.40
CA ALA A 72 1.95 -7.47 12.38
C ALA A 72 2.77 -8.31 13.38
N ASP A 73 2.24 -9.41 13.89
CA ASP A 73 2.97 -10.34 14.77
C ASP A 73 4.24 -10.88 14.11
N THR A 74 4.13 -11.34 12.86
CA THR A 74 5.28 -11.88 12.11
C THR A 74 6.34 -10.80 11.84
N LEU A 75 5.91 -9.58 11.52
CA LEU A 75 6.78 -8.44 11.28
C LEU A 75 7.50 -8.01 12.55
N PHE A 76 6.79 -7.89 13.67
CA PHE A 76 7.40 -7.57 14.95
C PHE A 76 8.32 -8.69 15.45
N PHE A 77 7.98 -9.95 15.21
CA PHE A 77 8.84 -11.08 15.56
C PHE A 77 10.16 -11.08 14.78
N THR A 78 10.10 -10.75 13.48
CA THR A 78 11.28 -10.79 12.60
C THR A 78 12.15 -9.53 12.70
N PHE A 79 11.52 -8.36 12.76
CA PHE A 79 12.19 -7.05 12.65
C PHE A 79 12.12 -6.21 13.93
N GLY A 80 11.31 -6.59 14.91
CA GLY A 80 11.06 -5.78 16.11
C GLY A 80 10.51 -4.40 15.74
N VAL A 81 11.02 -3.36 16.41
CA VAL A 81 10.62 -1.96 16.19
C VAL A 81 10.85 -1.51 14.73
N LEU A 82 11.78 -2.14 14.00
CA LEU A 82 12.04 -1.81 12.60
C LEU A 82 10.87 -2.17 11.67
N ALA A 83 9.91 -2.98 12.13
CA ALA A 83 8.68 -3.28 11.39
C ALA A 83 7.94 -2.01 10.95
N TYR A 84 7.96 -0.93 11.75
CA TYR A 84 7.33 0.35 11.41
C TYR A 84 7.97 1.06 10.21
N ALA A 85 9.21 0.71 9.83
CA ALA A 85 9.88 1.27 8.67
C ALA A 85 9.45 0.62 7.34
N ILE A 86 8.83 -0.56 7.38
CA ILE A 86 8.46 -1.29 6.15
C ILE A 86 7.41 -0.55 5.32
N PRO A 87 6.26 -0.08 5.87
CA PRO A 87 5.27 0.58 5.05
C PRO A 87 5.77 1.87 4.36
N PRO A 88 6.56 2.75 5.02
CA PRO A 88 7.20 3.88 4.35
C PRO A 88 8.14 3.45 3.22
N ILE A 89 8.96 2.41 3.43
CA ILE A 89 9.91 1.91 2.42
C ILE A 89 9.18 1.39 1.16
N MET A 90 7.97 0.85 1.30
CA MET A 90 7.18 0.40 0.15
C MET A 90 6.69 1.54 -0.76
N LEU A 91 6.70 2.79 -0.27
CA LEU A 91 6.19 3.96 -0.98
C LEU A 91 7.28 4.81 -1.67
N VAL A 92 8.55 4.45 -1.48
CA VAL A 92 9.73 5.18 -2.00
C VAL A 92 10.30 4.47 -3.22
#